data_AF-A0A450VR26-F1
#
_entry.id   AF-A0A450VR26-F1
#
_cell.length_a   1.000
_cell.length_b   1.000
_cell.length_c   1.000
_cell.angle_alpha   90.00
_cell.angle_beta   90.00
_cell.angle_gamma   90.00
#
_symmetry.space_group_name_H-M   'P 1'
#
loop_
_entity.id
_entity.type
_entity.pdbx_description
1 polymer ?
#
loop_
_entity_poly.entity_id
_entity_poly.type
_entity_poly.pdbx_seq_one_letter_code
_entity_poly.pdbx_strand_id
1 'polypeptide(L)'
;MKYLIIDDMPEHITPLVSTLREAGHQVTNTRNLSMGWEQFNHEHRAHTPFDLIVLDLALDRKIREFPEEQKVIQDALYSRSVADIPVSGQAMGLRLWRRRKEIQQRYCYITYHQYVWMAQLDGEDPEFEQELSELDVRWLPKLILEKSDLWPDNVAEKFEIAHKIWDDKKWLE
;
A
#
# COMPACT_ATOMS: atom_id res chain seq x y z
N MET A 1 2.75 14.34 9.43
CA MET A 1 2.82 12.86 9.44
C MET A 1 4.15 12.37 8.87
N LYS A 2 4.53 11.13 9.15
CA LYS A 2 5.71 10.42 8.66
C LYS A 2 5.30 9.35 7.65
N TYR A 3 5.71 9.52 6.40
CA TYR A 3 5.36 8.66 5.28
C TYR A 3 6.56 7.84 4.78
N LEU A 4 6.30 6.59 4.42
CA LEU A 4 7.19 5.80 3.56
C LEU A 4 6.49 5.59 2.22
N ILE A 5 7.04 6.14 1.14
CA ILE A 5 6.51 5.96 -0.21
C ILE A 5 7.43 5.02 -0.99
N ILE A 6 6.88 3.92 -1.49
CA ILE A 6 7.61 2.94 -2.31
C ILE A 6 6.99 2.96 -3.71
N ASP A 7 7.74 3.46 -4.70
CA ASP A 7 7.25 3.66 -6.06
C ASP A 7 8.42 3.62 -7.06
N ASP A 8 8.30 2.79 -8.11
CA ASP A 8 9.37 2.60 -9.11
C ASP A 8 9.40 3.70 -10.19
N MET A 9 8.44 4.63 -10.20
CA MET A 9 8.31 5.77 -11.10
C MET A 9 8.51 7.11 -10.36
N PRO A 10 9.76 7.46 -10.02
CA PRO A 10 10.08 8.61 -9.18
C PRO A 10 9.62 9.97 -9.75
N GLU A 11 9.51 10.10 -11.07
CA GLU A 11 9.09 11.33 -11.75
C GLU A 11 7.66 11.76 -11.38
N HIS A 12 6.77 10.81 -11.11
CA HIS A 12 5.38 11.09 -10.73
C HIS A 12 5.24 11.45 -9.26
N ILE A 13 6.14 10.93 -8.42
CA ILE A 13 6.07 11.08 -6.97
C ILE A 13 6.90 12.26 -6.47
N THR A 14 7.95 12.65 -7.19
CA THR A 14 8.87 13.74 -6.77
C THR A 14 8.14 15.05 -6.47
N PRO A 15 7.22 15.57 -7.33
CA PRO A 15 6.47 16.78 -7.01
C PRO A 15 5.60 16.65 -5.76
N LEU A 16 5.00 15.47 -5.55
CA LEU A 16 4.16 15.17 -4.39
C LEU A 16 4.99 15.14 -3.10
N VAL A 17 6.16 14.50 -3.14
CA VAL A 17 7.10 14.44 -2.00
C VAL A 17 7.56 15.83 -1.59
N SER A 18 7.92 16.69 -2.55
CA SER A 18 8.30 18.09 -2.24
C SER A 18 7.17 18.82 -1.55
N THR A 19 5.94 18.69 -2.06
CA THR A 19 4.77 19.36 -1.50
C THR A 19 4.45 18.88 -0.09
N LEU A 20 4.50 17.56 0.16
CA LEU A 20 4.32 16.98 1.49
C LEU A 20 5.39 17.48 2.47
N ARG A 21 6.66 17.59 2.05
CA ARG A 21 7.73 18.13 2.89
C ARG A 21 7.54 19.62 3.19
N GLU A 22 7.13 20.41 2.21
CA GLU A 22 6.81 21.84 2.39
C GLU A 22 5.65 22.05 3.37
N ALA A 23 4.66 21.15 3.37
CA ALA A 23 3.58 21.11 4.35
C ALA A 23 4.02 20.59 5.75
N GLY A 24 5.30 20.27 5.95
CA GLY A 24 5.86 19.86 7.24
C GLY A 24 5.79 18.35 7.53
N HIS A 25 5.46 17.51 6.55
CA HIS A 25 5.48 16.07 6.69
C HIS A 25 6.90 15.51 6.53
N GLN A 26 7.21 14.43 7.26
CA GLN A 26 8.45 13.67 7.07
C GLN A 26 8.21 12.63 5.99
N VAL A 27 8.97 12.68 4.89
CA VAL A 27 8.76 11.78 3.75
C VAL A 27 10.04 11.03 3.45
N THR A 28 9.99 9.71 3.59
CA THR A 28 11.01 8.79 3.07
C THR A 28 10.47 8.16 1.80
N ASN A 29 11.23 8.21 0.70
CA ASN A 29 10.83 7.62 -0.57
C ASN A 29 11.91 6.69 -1.12
N THR A 30 11.49 5.54 -1.66
CA THR A 30 12.38 4.53 -2.26
C THR A 30 11.76 4.00 -3.55
N ARG A 31 12.61 3.55 -4.48
CA ARG A 31 12.21 2.99 -5.78
C ARG A 31 12.13 1.47 -5.80
N ASN A 32 12.50 0.85 -4.69
CA ASN A 32 12.67 -0.59 -4.61
C ASN A 32 12.03 -1.08 -3.30
N LEU A 33 11.27 -2.16 -3.41
CA LEU A 33 10.52 -2.68 -2.29
C LEU A 33 11.43 -3.27 -1.19
N SER A 34 12.54 -3.93 -1.53
CA SER A 34 13.53 -4.42 -0.56
C SER A 34 14.06 -3.28 0.31
N MET A 35 14.47 -2.16 -0.31
CA MET A 35 14.94 -0.98 0.43
C MET A 35 13.84 -0.35 1.29
N GLY A 36 12.61 -0.29 0.78
CA GLY A 36 11.48 0.20 1.57
C GLY A 36 11.15 -0.71 2.75
N TRP A 37 11.24 -2.03 2.57
CA TRP A 37 11.06 -3.01 3.63
C TRP A 37 12.16 -2.92 4.70
N GLU A 38 13.42 -2.72 4.29
CA GLU A 38 14.51 -2.46 5.23
C GLU A 38 14.26 -1.20 6.06
N GLN A 39 13.85 -0.10 5.42
CA GLN A 39 13.52 1.14 6.10
C GLN A 39 12.36 0.97 7.08
N PHE A 40 11.29 0.30 6.66
CA PHE A 40 10.16 -0.05 7.53
C PHE A 40 10.64 -0.81 8.77
N ASN A 41 11.42 -1.87 8.59
CA ASN A 41 11.92 -2.68 9.70
C ASN A 41 12.88 -1.91 10.61
N HIS A 42 13.66 -0.98 10.06
CA HIS A 42 14.54 -0.12 10.86
C HIS A 42 13.71 0.77 11.80
N GLU A 43 12.72 1.47 11.25
CA GLU A 43 11.86 2.41 11.98
C GLU A 43 10.93 1.71 12.99
N HIS A 44 10.41 0.54 12.61
CA HIS A 44 9.61 -0.29 13.51
C HIS A 44 10.44 -0.77 14.72
N ARG A 45 11.68 -1.22 14.50
CA ARG A 45 12.61 -1.60 15.60
C ARG A 45 13.03 -0.41 16.48
N ALA A 46 13.11 0.77 15.89
CA ALA A 46 13.40 2.01 16.61
C ALA A 46 12.19 2.57 17.39
N HIS A 47 11.02 1.91 17.33
CA HIS A 47 9.77 2.38 17.92
C HIS A 47 9.33 3.76 17.38
N THR A 48 9.67 4.05 16.13
CA THR A 48 9.34 5.28 15.41
C THR A 48 8.64 4.96 14.09
N PRO A 49 7.52 4.19 14.12
CA PRO A 49 6.88 3.68 12.92
C PRO A 49 6.41 4.82 12.00
N PHE A 50 6.16 4.47 10.75
CA PHE A 50 5.52 5.39 9.81
C PHE A 50 4.05 5.54 10.16
N ASP A 51 3.51 6.75 10.00
CA ASP A 51 2.06 6.97 10.16
C ASP A 51 1.29 6.27 9.04
N LEU A 52 1.84 6.29 7.82
CA LEU A 52 1.27 5.63 6.65
C LEU A 52 2.36 5.19 5.67
N ILE A 53 2.30 3.93 5.22
CA ILE A 53 3.09 3.44 4.10
C ILE A 53 2.25 3.53 2.82
N VAL A 54 2.84 4.09 1.77
CA VAL A 54 2.23 4.22 0.45
C VAL A 54 2.97 3.30 -0.51
N LEU A 55 2.27 2.27 -1.00
CA LEU A 55 2.84 1.23 -1.84
C LEU A 55 2.34 1.40 -3.28
N ASP A 56 3.23 1.49 -4.25
CA ASP A 56 2.81 1.21 -5.61
C ASP A 56 2.40 -0.26 -5.72
N LEU A 57 1.15 -0.48 -6.13
CA LEU A 57 0.56 -1.80 -6.23
C LEU A 57 1.35 -2.72 -7.17
N ALA A 58 1.79 -2.17 -8.31
CA ALA A 58 2.39 -2.93 -9.41
C ALA A 58 3.92 -2.78 -9.44
N LEU A 59 4.56 -2.79 -8.27
CA LEU A 59 6.01 -2.80 -8.13
C LEU A 59 6.64 -4.12 -8.55
N ASP A 60 7.89 -4.06 -9.03
CA ASP A 60 8.92 -5.11 -9.15
C ASP A 60 8.41 -6.54 -9.43
N ARG A 61 8.85 -7.15 -10.53
CA ARG A 61 8.35 -8.50 -10.92
C ARG A 61 8.78 -9.63 -9.97
N LYS A 62 9.91 -9.51 -9.27
CA LYS A 62 10.41 -10.56 -8.37
C LYS A 62 11.23 -9.99 -7.23
N ILE A 63 10.84 -10.35 -6.01
CA ILE A 63 11.56 -10.00 -4.79
C ILE A 63 11.64 -11.21 -3.86
N ARG A 64 12.61 -11.21 -2.92
CA ARG A 64 12.90 -12.40 -2.09
C ARG A 64 12.22 -12.35 -0.73
N GLU A 65 11.70 -11.20 -0.33
CA GLU A 65 11.24 -10.87 1.00
C GLU A 65 9.84 -11.44 1.31
N PHE A 66 9.00 -11.62 0.29
CA PHE A 66 7.60 -12.07 0.44
C PHE A 66 7.28 -13.26 -0.48
N PRO A 67 7.99 -14.41 -0.39
CA PRO A 67 7.79 -15.53 -1.29
C PRO A 67 6.40 -16.17 -1.13
N GLU A 68 5.85 -16.17 0.09
CA GLU A 68 4.54 -16.74 0.39
C GLU A 68 3.41 -15.89 -0.19
N GLU A 69 3.42 -14.58 0.04
CA GLU A 69 2.42 -13.67 -0.54
C GLU A 69 2.48 -13.64 -2.06
N GLN A 70 3.69 -13.57 -2.63
CA GLN A 70 3.82 -13.61 -4.09
C GLN A 70 3.22 -14.88 -4.67
N LYS A 71 3.40 -16.03 -4.02
CA LYS A 71 2.77 -17.28 -4.45
C LYS A 71 1.24 -17.21 -4.38
N VAL A 72 0.67 -16.72 -3.27
CA VAL A 72 -0.79 -16.57 -3.12
C VAL A 72 -1.36 -15.67 -4.22
N ILE A 73 -0.70 -14.53 -4.49
CA ILE A 73 -1.12 -13.60 -5.53
C ILE A 73 -1.01 -14.23 -6.93
N GLN A 74 0.11 -14.91 -7.21
CA GLN A 74 0.31 -15.60 -8.48
C GLN A 74 -0.72 -16.70 -8.71
N ASP A 75 -0.98 -17.57 -7.73
CA ASP A 75 -1.97 -18.63 -7.82
C ASP A 75 -3.38 -18.05 -8.11
N ALA A 76 -3.73 -16.92 -7.47
CA ALA A 76 -4.96 -16.20 -7.73
C ALA A 76 -5.03 -15.62 -9.15
N LEU A 77 -3.95 -15.01 -9.66
CA LEU A 77 -3.87 -14.51 -11.04
C LEU A 77 -4.01 -15.63 -12.07
N TYR A 78 -3.31 -16.75 -11.86
CA TYR A 78 -3.41 -17.93 -12.72
C TYR A 78 -4.84 -18.47 -12.78
N SER A 79 -5.53 -18.54 -11.64
CA SER A 79 -6.93 -18.99 -11.58
C SER A 79 -7.88 -18.09 -12.39
N ARG A 80 -7.51 -16.80 -12.56
CA ARG A 80 -8.29 -15.80 -13.32
C ARG A 80 -7.81 -15.61 -14.76
N SER A 81 -6.87 -16.43 -15.23
CA SER A 81 -6.24 -16.29 -16.57
C SER A 81 -5.64 -14.91 -16.84
N VAL A 82 -5.18 -14.22 -15.79
CA VAL A 82 -4.49 -12.94 -15.90
C VAL A 82 -2.99 -13.19 -16.12
N ALA A 83 -2.37 -12.39 -16.98
CA ALA A 83 -0.94 -12.49 -17.29
C ALA A 83 -0.05 -12.26 -16.06
N ASP A 84 1.21 -12.71 -16.14
CA ASP A 84 2.24 -12.42 -15.13
C ASP A 84 2.48 -10.91 -15.03
N ILE A 85 1.90 -10.30 -14.01
CA ILE A 85 2.00 -8.87 -13.70
C ILE A 85 2.88 -8.67 -12.46
N PRO A 86 3.53 -7.51 -12.30
CA PRO A 86 4.24 -7.21 -11.07
C PRO A 86 3.27 -7.19 -9.88
N VAL A 87 3.65 -7.87 -8.79
CA VAL A 87 2.78 -8.14 -7.62
C VAL A 87 3.45 -7.80 -6.30
N SER A 88 4.68 -7.29 -6.32
CA SER A 88 5.48 -7.18 -5.11
C SER A 88 4.93 -6.13 -4.13
N GLY A 89 4.34 -5.06 -4.65
CA GLY A 89 3.62 -4.07 -3.85
C GLY A 89 2.44 -4.68 -3.10
N GLN A 90 1.59 -5.42 -3.82
CA GLN A 90 0.49 -6.15 -3.20
C GLN A 90 1.00 -7.20 -2.19
N ALA A 91 2.14 -7.85 -2.48
CA ALA A 91 2.73 -8.83 -1.57
C ALA A 91 3.15 -8.21 -0.22
N MET A 92 3.78 -7.04 -0.22
CA MET A 92 4.07 -6.34 1.03
C MET A 92 2.79 -5.93 1.77
N GLY A 93 1.80 -5.37 1.06
CA GLY A 93 0.55 -4.99 1.71
C GLY A 93 -0.21 -6.17 2.31
N LEU A 94 -0.24 -7.33 1.64
CA LEU A 94 -0.83 -8.55 2.19
C LEU A 94 -0.11 -9.03 3.47
N ARG A 95 1.22 -8.92 3.52
CA ARG A 95 2.00 -9.21 4.74
C ARG A 95 1.68 -8.23 5.87
N LEU A 96 1.53 -6.94 5.56
CA LEU A 96 1.11 -5.92 6.51
C LEU A 96 -0.31 -6.18 7.01
N TRP A 97 -1.25 -6.55 6.13
CA TRP A 97 -2.63 -6.87 6.46
C TRP A 97 -2.73 -8.05 7.42
N ARG A 98 -2.17 -9.21 7.04
CA ARG A 98 -2.26 -10.45 7.83
C ARG A 98 -1.69 -10.31 9.22
N ARG A 99 -0.69 -9.45 9.37
CA ARG A 99 0.00 -9.19 10.64
C ARG A 99 -0.39 -7.84 11.25
N ARG A 100 -1.45 -7.19 10.78
CA ARG A 100 -1.78 -5.80 11.14
C ARG A 100 -1.92 -5.57 12.65
N LYS A 101 -2.45 -6.53 13.39
CA LYS A 101 -2.59 -6.45 14.87
C LYS A 101 -1.24 -6.55 15.60
N GLU A 102 -0.27 -7.25 15.01
CA GLU A 102 1.08 -7.38 15.57
C GLU A 102 1.96 -6.20 15.14
N ILE A 103 1.92 -5.86 13.85
CA ILE A 103 2.78 -4.86 13.23
C ILE A 103 2.30 -3.42 13.50
N GLN A 104 0.98 -3.21 13.71
CA GLN A 104 0.38 -1.90 13.97
C GLN A 104 0.70 -0.85 12.89
N GLN A 105 0.76 -1.24 11.61
CA GLN A 105 1.14 -0.37 10.50
C GLN A 105 -0.02 -0.15 9.53
N ARG A 106 -0.37 1.12 9.30
CA ARG A 106 -1.33 1.54 8.29
C ARG A 106 -0.64 1.64 6.93
N TYR A 107 -1.36 1.30 5.87
CA TYR A 107 -0.88 1.47 4.51
C TYR A 107 -2.01 1.74 3.52
N CYS A 108 -1.65 2.28 2.36
CA CYS A 108 -2.52 2.37 1.21
C CYS A 108 -1.73 2.07 -0.07
N TYR A 109 -2.45 1.81 -1.15
CA TYR A 109 -1.88 1.63 -2.47
C TYR A 109 -1.99 2.90 -3.31
N ILE A 110 -1.03 3.06 -4.21
CA ILE A 110 -1.10 3.96 -5.37
C ILE A 110 -0.91 3.12 -6.63
N THR A 111 -1.60 3.43 -7.73
CA THR A 111 -1.43 2.68 -8.99
C THR A 111 -2.03 3.43 -10.17
N TYR A 112 -1.60 3.10 -11.40
CA TYR A 112 -2.33 3.43 -12.64
C TYR A 112 -3.29 2.30 -13.08
N HIS A 113 -3.30 1.19 -12.36
CA HIS A 113 -3.94 -0.06 -12.77
C HIS A 113 -4.71 -0.65 -11.59
N GLN A 114 -5.71 0.07 -11.07
CA GLN A 114 -6.52 -0.38 -9.92
C GLN A 114 -7.10 -1.80 -10.08
N TYR A 115 -7.41 -2.20 -11.32
CA TYR A 115 -7.91 -3.54 -11.65
C TYR A 115 -6.92 -4.68 -11.35
N VAL A 116 -5.64 -4.37 -11.10
CA VAL A 116 -4.62 -5.35 -10.69
C VAL A 116 -4.81 -5.77 -9.23
N TRP A 117 -5.42 -4.93 -8.40
CA TRP A 117 -5.63 -5.26 -7.00
C TRP A 117 -6.71 -6.33 -6.86
N MET A 118 -6.44 -7.33 -6.00
CA MET A 118 -7.31 -8.48 -5.80
C MET A 118 -7.89 -8.52 -4.39
N ALA A 119 -9.20 -8.32 -4.29
CA ALA A 119 -9.92 -8.11 -3.03
C ALA A 119 -10.06 -9.32 -2.09
N GLN A 120 -9.65 -10.53 -2.49
CA GLN A 120 -9.93 -11.77 -1.74
C GLN A 120 -8.84 -12.82 -1.93
N LEU A 121 -7.60 -12.43 -1.70
CA LEU A 121 -6.47 -13.36 -1.71
C LEU A 121 -6.46 -14.30 -0.51
N ASP A 122 -7.14 -13.89 0.56
CA ASP A 122 -7.36 -14.66 1.76
C ASP A 122 -8.85 -14.66 2.06
N GLY A 123 -9.49 -15.83 1.99
CA GLY A 123 -10.94 -15.94 2.15
C GLY A 123 -11.40 -15.79 3.60
N GLU A 124 -10.49 -16.03 4.57
CA GLU A 124 -10.79 -15.93 6.00
C GLU A 124 -10.46 -14.54 6.56
N ASP A 125 -9.51 -13.84 5.95
CA ASP A 125 -9.07 -12.51 6.35
C ASP A 125 -8.85 -11.59 5.12
N PRO A 126 -9.92 -11.27 4.36
CA PRO A 126 -9.81 -10.51 3.12
C PRO A 126 -9.23 -9.13 3.38
N GLU A 127 -8.27 -8.73 2.55
CA GLU A 127 -7.63 -7.42 2.64
C GLU A 127 -8.67 -6.30 2.54
N PHE A 128 -8.65 -5.38 3.51
CA PHE A 128 -9.63 -4.33 3.67
C PHE A 128 -11.09 -4.83 3.83
N GLU A 129 -11.29 -6.03 4.37
CA GLU A 129 -12.61 -6.57 4.70
C GLU A 129 -13.60 -6.57 3.52
N GLN A 130 -13.12 -6.81 2.30
CA GLN A 130 -13.99 -6.96 1.13
C GLN A 130 -14.70 -8.32 1.15
N GLU A 131 -15.74 -8.42 1.98
CA GLU A 131 -16.86 -9.32 1.71
C GLU A 131 -17.60 -8.77 0.47
N LEU A 132 -17.96 -9.64 -0.48
CA LEU A 132 -18.54 -9.34 -1.81
C LEU A 132 -19.90 -8.60 -1.80
N SER A 133 -20.23 -7.81 -0.77
CA SER A 133 -21.38 -6.92 -0.77
C SER A 133 -20.97 -5.52 -1.24
N GLU A 134 -21.42 -5.16 -2.44
CA GLU A 134 -21.08 -3.94 -3.18
C GLU A 134 -21.47 -2.61 -2.49
N LEU A 135 -22.11 -2.66 -1.32
CA LEU A 135 -22.76 -1.50 -0.71
C LEU A 135 -21.82 -0.55 0.06
N ASP A 136 -20.59 -0.97 0.37
CA ASP A 136 -19.65 -0.15 1.17
C ASP A 136 -18.32 0.18 0.45
N VAL A 137 -18.24 0.02 -0.87
CA VAL A 137 -17.00 0.20 -1.67
C VAL A 137 -16.52 1.68 -1.74
N ARG A 138 -17.26 2.65 -1.20
CA ARG A 138 -16.93 4.09 -1.33
C ARG A 138 -15.59 4.49 -0.72
N TRP A 139 -15.08 3.74 0.25
CA TRP A 139 -13.79 4.00 0.88
C TRP A 139 -12.64 3.29 0.16
N LEU A 140 -12.90 2.24 -0.63
CA LEU A 140 -11.83 1.47 -1.28
C LEU A 140 -11.01 2.33 -2.28
N PRO A 141 -11.61 3.19 -3.13
CA PRO A 141 -10.85 4.12 -3.96
C PRO A 141 -10.02 5.15 -3.17
N LYS A 142 -10.23 5.25 -1.85
CA LYS A 142 -9.45 6.11 -0.95
C LYS A 142 -8.28 5.35 -0.29
N LEU A 143 -8.24 4.02 -0.41
CA LEU A 143 -7.12 3.17 0.01
C LEU A 143 -6.33 2.60 -1.17
N ILE A 144 -6.93 2.57 -2.36
CA ILE A 144 -6.28 2.22 -3.62
C ILE A 144 -6.36 3.43 -4.52
N LEU A 145 -5.42 4.35 -4.32
CA LEU A 145 -5.43 5.66 -4.95
C LEU A 145 -4.95 5.55 -6.40
N GLU A 146 -5.67 6.19 -7.30
CA GLU A 146 -5.26 6.32 -8.70
C GLU A 146 -4.15 7.38 -8.81
N LYS A 147 -3.00 7.02 -9.38
CA LYS A 147 -1.82 7.91 -9.48
C LYS A 147 -2.14 9.16 -10.31
N SER A 148 -2.98 9.04 -11.34
CA SER A 148 -3.40 10.19 -12.17
C SER A 148 -4.28 11.21 -11.42
N ASP A 149 -4.85 10.82 -10.28
CA ASP A 149 -5.64 11.70 -9.41
C ASP A 149 -4.82 12.32 -8.26
N LEU A 150 -3.53 11.98 -8.14
CA LEU A 150 -2.64 12.54 -7.12
C LEU A 150 -1.94 13.80 -7.65
N TRP A 151 -2.24 14.92 -7.00
CA TRP A 151 -1.73 16.23 -7.36
C TRP A 151 -1.11 16.90 -6.12
N PRO A 152 -0.16 17.83 -6.32
CA PRO A 152 0.44 18.60 -5.22
C PRO A 152 -0.58 19.21 -4.25
N ASP A 153 -1.69 19.72 -4.76
CA ASP A 153 -2.73 20.40 -3.97
C ASP A 153 -3.67 19.45 -3.20
N ASN A 154 -3.65 18.14 -3.49
CA ASN A 154 -4.59 17.18 -2.90
C ASN A 154 -3.93 15.97 -2.19
N VAL A 155 -2.63 15.74 -2.39
CA VAL A 155 -1.96 14.51 -1.93
C VAL A 155 -1.97 14.38 -0.40
N ALA A 156 -1.79 15.47 0.33
CA ALA A 156 -1.82 15.47 1.79
C ALA A 156 -3.18 15.03 2.32
N GLU A 157 -4.26 15.63 1.81
CA GLU A 157 -5.63 15.29 2.19
C GLU A 157 -5.95 13.83 1.87
N LYS A 158 -5.58 13.33 0.68
CA LYS A 158 -5.81 11.94 0.29
C LYS A 158 -5.09 10.96 1.22
N PHE A 159 -3.85 11.25 1.62
CA PHE A 159 -3.10 10.39 2.55
C PHE A 159 -3.66 10.45 3.97
N GLU A 160 -4.11 11.62 4.43
CA GLU A 160 -4.79 11.75 5.73
C GLU A 160 -6.12 10.98 5.75
N ILE A 161 -6.89 11.03 4.66
CA ILE A 161 -8.12 10.24 4.51
C ILE A 161 -7.80 8.74 4.56
N ALA A 162 -6.78 8.29 3.83
CA ALA A 162 -6.36 6.89 3.86
C ALA A 162 -5.99 6.43 5.27
N HIS A 163 -5.20 7.24 6.00
CA HIS A 163 -4.87 6.98 7.39
C HIS A 163 -6.13 6.91 8.28
N LYS A 164 -7.04 7.87 8.15
CA LYS A 164 -8.25 7.94 8.96
C LYS A 164 -9.16 6.73 8.76
N ILE A 165 -9.24 6.19 7.54
CA ILE A 165 -10.06 4.99 7.28
C ILE A 165 -9.58 3.81 8.13
N TRP A 166 -8.27 3.63 8.31
CA TRP A 166 -7.73 2.60 9.20
C TRP A 166 -8.18 2.77 10.65
N ASP A 167 -8.22 4.01 11.14
CA ASP A 167 -8.66 4.33 12.50
C ASP A 167 -10.17 4.11 12.66
N ASP A 168 -10.96 4.61 11.71
CA ASP A 168 -12.42 4.50 11.72
C ASP A 168 -12.87 3.03 11.65
N LYS A 169 -12.15 2.21 10.86
CA LYS A 169 -12.39 0.77 10.72
C LYS A 169 -11.76 -0.07 11.83
N LYS A 170 -10.88 0.53 12.65
CA LYS A 170 -10.20 -0.14 13.77
C LYS A 170 -9.46 -1.41 13.39
N TRP A 171 -8.93 -1.48 12.18
CA TRP A 171 -8.29 -2.71 11.67
C TRP A 171 -7.02 -3.12 12.43
N LEU A 172 -6.44 -2.21 13.22
CA LEU A 172 -5.29 -2.52 14.06
C LEU A 172 -5.69 -3.08 15.44
N GLU A 173 -6.97 -3.07 15.84
CA GLU A 173 -7.48 -3.62 17.11
C GLU A 173 -7.72 -5.13 17.07
#